data_AF-A0A4Y8UWA4-F1
#
_entry.id   AF-A0A4Y8UWA4-F1
#
_cell.length_a   1.000
_cell.length_b   1.000
_cell.length_c   1.000
_cell.angle_alpha   90.00
_cell.angle_beta   90.00
_cell.angle_gamma   90.00
#
_symmetry.space_group_name_H-M   'P 1'
#
loop_
_entity.id
_entity.type
_entity.pdbx_description
1 polymer ?
#
loop_
_entity_poly.entity_id
_entity_poly.type
_entity_poly.pdbx_seq_one_letter_code
_entity_poly.pdbx_strand_id
1 'polypeptide(L)'
;MRIVIAEDSVLLLDGLTRLLTAEGHDVTGYRTADELVAVLGDPDADLPDLLLTDVRMPPTHTDEGLRAAVHLRGLHRGLPVLVLSQYVEARYARELLAADARGLGYVLKDRVADVDDFLDALARVAAGGTVVDPEVVAQVFARSRRSTLDALTPRERDVIGLMAEGRSNAAIAERLVIGLPAVEKHVTSILTKLDLPPDASDHRRVLAVLRWLEDAPTNGTPR
;
A
#
# COMPACT_ATOMS: atom_id res chain seq x y z
N MET A 1 14.24 8.77 -24.03
CA MET A 1 12.87 8.47 -23.55
C MET A 1 12.29 9.73 -22.95
N ARG A 2 10.97 9.89 -23.01
CA ARG A 2 10.23 10.91 -22.27
C ARG A 2 9.88 10.36 -20.90
N ILE A 3 10.39 11.01 -19.86
CA ILE A 3 10.18 10.63 -18.46
C ILE A 3 9.43 11.76 -17.76
N VAL A 4 8.34 11.40 -17.10
CA VAL A 4 7.65 12.31 -16.19
C VAL A 4 8.04 11.94 -14.77
N ILE A 5 8.42 12.93 -13.95
CA ILE A 5 8.75 12.76 -12.54
C ILE A 5 7.70 13.49 -11.70
N ALA A 6 7.19 12.84 -10.67
CA ALA A 6 6.39 13.48 -9.62
C ALA A 6 7.11 13.31 -8.27
N GLU A 7 7.65 14.41 -7.75
CA GLU A 7 8.46 14.44 -6.52
C GLU A 7 8.39 15.84 -5.90
N ASP A 8 8.02 15.93 -4.62
CA ASP A 8 7.81 17.21 -3.95
C ASP A 8 9.13 17.81 -3.41
N SER A 9 10.10 16.96 -3.08
CA SER A 9 11.45 17.37 -2.68
C SER A 9 12.18 18.07 -3.83
N VAL A 10 12.37 19.40 -3.69
CA VAL A 10 13.05 20.24 -4.71
C VAL A 10 14.39 19.63 -5.13
N LEU A 11 15.18 19.21 -4.13
CA LEU A 11 16.54 18.75 -4.35
C LEU A 11 16.57 17.41 -5.07
N LEU A 12 15.67 16.50 -4.70
CA LEU A 12 15.59 15.20 -5.33
C LEU A 12 15.06 15.31 -6.76
N LEU A 13 14.03 16.14 -6.98
CA LEU A 13 13.51 16.39 -8.32
C LEU A 13 14.57 17.00 -9.24
N ASP A 14 15.30 18.03 -8.80
CA ASP A 14 16.40 18.63 -9.58
C ASP A 14 17.54 17.62 -9.82
N GLY A 15 17.91 16.85 -8.81
CA GLY A 15 18.94 15.81 -8.92
C GLY A 15 18.59 14.72 -9.94
N LEU A 16 17.38 14.15 -9.83
CA LEU A 16 16.88 13.14 -10.77
C LEU A 16 16.76 13.70 -12.19
N THR A 17 16.24 14.92 -12.32
CA THR A 17 16.11 15.58 -13.63
C THR A 17 17.47 15.72 -14.30
N ARG A 18 18.47 16.25 -13.59
CA ARG A 18 19.82 16.41 -14.14
C ARG A 18 20.47 15.08 -14.50
N LEU A 19 20.34 14.07 -13.64
CA LEU A 19 20.87 12.73 -13.88
C LEU A 19 20.28 12.15 -15.18
N LEU A 20 18.95 12.11 -15.29
CA LEU A 20 18.28 11.49 -16.42
C LEU A 20 18.46 12.27 -17.72
N THR A 21 18.53 13.61 -17.65
CA THR A 21 18.89 14.43 -18.81
C THR A 21 20.33 14.20 -19.26
N ALA A 22 21.28 13.98 -18.33
CA ALA A 22 22.66 13.64 -18.69
C ALA A 22 22.75 12.29 -19.42
N GLU A 23 21.86 11.34 -19.09
CA GLU A 23 21.68 10.06 -19.80
C GLU A 23 20.87 10.19 -21.11
N GLY A 24 20.57 11.41 -21.56
CA GLY A 24 19.91 11.68 -22.84
C GLY A 24 18.39 11.47 -22.83
N HIS A 25 17.75 11.52 -21.66
CA HIS A 25 16.29 11.50 -21.55
C HIS A 25 15.68 12.90 -21.58
N ASP A 26 14.46 13.00 -22.09
CA ASP A 26 13.62 14.19 -22.03
C ASP A 26 12.76 14.10 -20.76
N VAL A 27 12.90 15.06 -19.84
CA VAL A 27 12.40 14.93 -18.48
C VAL A 27 11.51 16.11 -18.11
N THR A 28 10.29 15.82 -17.63
CA THR A 28 9.36 16.81 -17.10
C THR A 28 9.05 16.50 -15.63
N GLY A 29 9.15 17.50 -14.76
CA GLY A 29 8.96 17.36 -13.32
C GLY A 29 7.70 18.05 -12.79
N TYR A 30 6.97 17.38 -11.91
CA TYR A 30 5.83 17.89 -11.16
C TYR A 30 6.08 17.73 -9.66
N ARG A 31 5.50 18.62 -8.86
CA ARG A 31 5.74 18.67 -7.40
C ARG A 31 4.55 18.18 -6.59
N THR A 32 3.44 17.88 -7.25
CA THR A 32 2.24 17.35 -6.62
C THR A 32 1.61 16.26 -7.48
N ALA A 33 0.87 15.36 -6.82
CA ALA A 33 0.07 14.35 -7.50
C ALA A 33 -1.04 14.98 -8.36
N ASP A 34 -1.61 16.10 -7.93
CA ASP A 34 -2.68 16.79 -8.66
C ASP A 34 -2.18 17.37 -9.99
N GLU A 35 -0.97 17.96 -10.02
CA GLU A 35 -0.33 18.42 -11.26
C GLU A 35 -0.10 17.24 -12.22
N LEU A 36 0.40 16.13 -11.71
CA LEU A 36 0.62 14.91 -12.49
C LEU A 36 -0.68 14.39 -13.11
N VAL A 37 -1.74 14.28 -12.30
CA VAL A 37 -3.06 13.80 -12.75
C VAL A 37 -3.72 14.80 -13.70
N ALA A 38 -3.52 16.10 -13.53
CA ALA A 38 -4.06 17.10 -14.46
C ALA A 38 -3.49 16.95 -15.88
N VAL A 39 -2.24 16.49 -16.02
CA VAL A 39 -1.58 16.32 -17.32
C VAL A 39 -1.85 14.94 -17.92
N LEU A 40 -1.77 13.88 -17.11
CA LEU A 40 -1.90 12.51 -17.60
C LEU A 40 -3.30 11.91 -17.41
N GLY A 41 -4.22 12.61 -16.75
CA GLY A 41 -5.58 12.12 -16.47
C GLY A 41 -6.52 12.17 -17.68
N ASP A 42 -6.13 12.82 -18.78
CA ASP A 42 -6.87 12.78 -20.04
C ASP A 42 -6.64 11.41 -20.72
N PRO A 43 -7.70 10.66 -21.10
CA PRO A 43 -7.56 9.41 -21.86
C PRO A 43 -6.79 9.56 -23.18
N ASP A 44 -6.80 10.74 -23.80
CA ASP A 44 -6.07 11.05 -25.03
C ASP A 44 -4.73 11.75 -24.76
N ALA A 45 -4.27 11.79 -23.50
CA ALA A 45 -2.98 12.38 -23.13
C ALA A 45 -1.82 11.72 -23.89
N ASP A 46 -0.85 12.54 -24.25
CA ASP A 46 0.40 12.06 -24.82
C ASP A 46 1.27 11.43 -23.72
N LEU A 47 1.29 10.09 -23.67
CA LEU A 47 1.86 9.34 -22.55
C LEU A 47 3.39 9.36 -22.55
N PRO A 48 4.04 9.50 -21.38
CA PRO A 48 5.47 9.32 -21.28
C PRO A 48 5.86 7.86 -21.51
N ASP A 49 7.14 7.64 -21.85
CA ASP A 49 7.70 6.29 -21.88
C ASP A 49 7.81 5.70 -20.47
N LEU A 50 7.89 6.56 -19.44
CA LEU A 50 7.97 6.18 -18.05
C LEU A 50 7.49 7.30 -17.12
N LEU A 51 6.64 6.93 -16.16
CA LEU A 51 6.31 7.77 -15.00
C LEU A 51 7.14 7.33 -13.80
N LEU A 52 7.93 8.25 -13.26
CA LEU A 52 8.61 8.11 -11.97
C LEU A 52 7.83 8.90 -10.92
N THR A 53 7.37 8.28 -9.85
CA THR A 53 6.61 9.00 -8.81
C THR A 53 7.08 8.65 -7.42
N ASP A 54 7.19 9.65 -6.54
CA ASP A 54 7.26 9.41 -5.11
C ASP A 54 5.92 8.86 -4.59
N VAL A 55 5.96 8.15 -3.47
CA VAL A 55 4.76 7.71 -2.76
C VAL A 55 4.11 8.86 -2.00
N ARG A 56 4.90 9.62 -1.25
CA ARG A 56 4.41 10.63 -0.31
C ARG A 56 4.56 12.01 -0.94
N MET A 57 3.45 12.63 -1.29
CA MET A 57 3.45 13.98 -1.84
C MET A 57 2.40 14.83 -1.11
N PRO A 58 2.44 16.16 -1.22
CA PRO A 58 1.37 17.02 -0.74
C PRO A 58 -0.02 16.57 -1.25
N PRO A 59 -1.11 16.86 -0.51
CA PRO A 59 -1.12 17.70 0.70
C PRO A 59 -0.86 16.96 2.02
N THR A 60 -1.15 15.67 2.13
CA THR A 60 -1.07 14.91 3.40
C THR A 60 0.23 14.15 3.56
N HIS A 61 1.01 13.96 2.49
CA HIS A 61 2.31 13.28 2.49
C HIS A 61 2.19 11.82 2.97
N THR A 62 1.12 11.13 2.55
CA THR A 62 0.86 9.74 2.93
C THR A 62 1.03 8.78 1.76
N ASP A 63 0.29 8.98 0.67
CA ASP A 63 0.14 7.99 -0.40
C ASP A 63 -0.30 8.60 -1.75
N GLU A 64 -0.27 9.93 -1.88
CA GLU A 64 -0.86 10.66 -2.99
C GLU A 64 -0.27 10.26 -4.34
N GLY A 65 1.06 10.11 -4.43
CA GLY A 65 1.70 9.73 -5.68
C GLY A 65 1.44 8.28 -6.06
N LEU A 66 1.31 7.41 -5.07
CA LEU A 66 0.94 6.02 -5.29
C LEU A 66 -0.51 5.89 -5.75
N ARG A 67 -1.43 6.66 -5.16
CA ARG A 67 -2.83 6.75 -5.62
C ARG A 67 -2.93 7.31 -7.02
N ALA A 68 -2.15 8.35 -7.35
CA ALA A 68 -2.06 8.88 -8.71
C ALA A 68 -1.57 7.83 -9.70
N ALA A 69 -0.52 7.08 -9.37
CA ALA A 69 -0.03 5.97 -10.20
C ALA A 69 -1.11 4.90 -10.45
N VAL A 70 -1.81 4.45 -9.40
CA VAL A 70 -2.91 3.47 -9.53
C VAL A 70 -4.01 4.02 -10.43
N HIS A 71 -4.42 5.28 -10.22
CA HIS A 71 -5.44 5.93 -11.01
C HIS A 71 -5.05 6.04 -12.49
N LEU A 72 -3.85 6.55 -12.77
CA LEU A 72 -3.35 6.74 -14.14
C LEU A 72 -3.16 5.43 -14.88
N ARG A 73 -2.69 4.36 -14.24
CA ARG A 73 -2.61 3.02 -14.87
C ARG A 73 -3.99 2.41 -15.12
N GLY A 74 -4.99 2.79 -14.30
CA GLY A 74 -6.39 2.42 -14.52
C GLY A 74 -6.98 3.07 -15.78
N LEU A 75 -6.59 4.32 -16.06
CA LEU A 75 -6.96 5.06 -17.28
C LEU A 75 -6.16 4.58 -18.50
N HIS A 76 -4.85 4.46 -18.33
CA HIS A 76 -3.87 4.18 -19.38
C HIS A 76 -3.27 2.79 -19.20
N ARG A 77 -3.92 1.78 -19.79
CA ARG A 77 -3.40 0.41 -19.74
C ARG A 77 -2.01 0.33 -20.35
N GLY A 78 -1.06 -0.13 -19.54
CA GLY A 78 0.32 -0.34 -19.97
C GLY A 78 1.24 0.86 -19.77
N LEU A 79 0.77 1.97 -19.17
CA LEU A 79 1.64 3.06 -18.73
C LEU A 79 2.73 2.51 -17.79
N PRO A 80 4.02 2.62 -18.16
CA PRO A 80 5.10 2.19 -17.29
C PRO A 80 5.26 3.14 -16.11
N VAL A 81 5.30 2.58 -14.89
CA VAL A 81 5.41 3.37 -13.66
C VAL A 81 6.49 2.79 -12.77
N LEU A 82 7.45 3.62 -12.37
CA LEU A 82 8.41 3.35 -11.30
C LEU A 82 8.04 4.19 -10.07
N VAL A 83 7.71 3.52 -8.97
CA VAL A 83 7.42 4.16 -7.69
C VAL A 83 8.71 4.23 -6.86
N LEU A 84 9.06 5.42 -6.40
CA LEU A 84 10.12 5.67 -5.44
C LEU A 84 9.53 5.79 -4.03
N SER A 85 10.17 5.15 -3.06
CA SER A 85 9.64 5.13 -1.69
C SER A 85 10.75 5.27 -0.67
N GLN A 86 10.61 6.18 0.30
CA GLN A 86 11.54 6.24 1.43
C GLN A 86 11.32 5.06 2.41
N TYR A 87 10.08 4.58 2.52
CA TYR A 87 9.66 3.45 3.36
C TYR A 87 8.62 2.61 2.62
N VAL A 88 8.48 1.32 2.90
CA VAL A 88 7.51 0.47 2.18
C VAL A 88 6.07 0.73 2.67
N GLU A 89 5.20 1.20 1.78
CA GLU A 89 3.76 1.29 2.05
C GLU A 89 3.04 -0.01 1.63
N ALA A 90 3.14 -1.03 2.49
CA ALA A 90 2.77 -2.41 2.15
C ALA A 90 1.30 -2.60 1.70
N ARG A 91 0.36 -1.75 2.14
CA ARG A 91 -1.05 -1.82 1.72
C ARG A 91 -1.19 -1.53 0.23
N TYR A 92 -0.61 -0.43 -0.23
CA TYR A 92 -0.77 0.04 -1.60
C TYR A 92 0.21 -0.62 -2.57
N ALA A 93 1.40 -1.03 -2.09
CA ALA A 93 2.27 -1.90 -2.86
C ALA A 93 1.55 -3.18 -3.30
N ARG A 94 0.65 -3.73 -2.47
CA ARG A 94 -0.21 -4.86 -2.87
C ARG A 94 -1.23 -4.50 -3.93
N GLU A 95 -1.95 -3.39 -3.77
CA GLU A 95 -2.95 -2.94 -4.75
C GLU A 95 -2.29 -2.72 -6.12
N LEU A 96 -1.12 -2.10 -6.14
CA LEU A 96 -0.32 -1.85 -7.34
C LEU A 96 0.15 -3.16 -8.00
N LEU A 97 0.59 -4.15 -7.20
CA LEU A 97 1.04 -5.46 -7.67
C LEU A 97 -0.11 -6.41 -8.06
N ALA A 98 -1.31 -6.24 -7.50
CA ALA A 98 -2.44 -7.13 -7.71
C ALA A 98 -3.19 -6.88 -9.03
N ALA A 99 -3.11 -5.67 -9.59
CA ALA A 99 -3.83 -5.31 -10.82
C ALA A 99 -3.16 -5.88 -12.08
N ASP A 100 -1.96 -5.39 -12.39
CA ASP A 100 -1.11 -5.83 -13.51
C ASP A 100 0.32 -5.39 -13.19
N ALA A 101 1.26 -6.32 -13.06
CA ALA A 101 2.64 -6.02 -12.72
C ALA A 101 3.50 -5.60 -13.94
N ARG A 102 2.97 -5.69 -15.16
CA ARG A 102 3.72 -5.34 -16.37
C ARG A 102 4.03 -3.85 -16.41
N GLY A 103 5.29 -3.50 -16.68
CA GLY A 103 5.77 -2.12 -16.69
C GLY A 103 5.69 -1.47 -15.31
N LEU A 104 5.81 -2.25 -14.23
CA LEU A 104 5.73 -1.74 -12.87
C LEU A 104 7.05 -1.88 -12.13
N GLY A 105 7.49 -0.78 -11.56
CA GLY A 105 8.64 -0.66 -10.71
C GLY A 105 8.26 -0.21 -9.29
N TYR A 106 8.87 -0.79 -8.26
CA TYR A 106 8.82 -0.26 -6.89
C TYR A 106 10.21 -0.35 -6.28
N VAL A 107 10.86 0.80 -6.09
CA VAL A 107 12.26 0.90 -5.64
C VAL A 107 12.35 1.83 -4.43
N LEU A 108 13.21 1.48 -3.48
CA LEU A 108 13.47 2.33 -2.32
C LEU A 108 14.39 3.50 -2.70
N LYS A 109 14.16 4.68 -2.13
CA LYS A 109 14.97 5.90 -2.40
C LYS A 109 16.45 5.67 -2.09
N ASP A 110 16.78 4.83 -1.11
CA ASP A 110 18.17 4.46 -0.79
C ASP A 110 18.90 3.75 -1.94
N ARG A 111 18.17 3.07 -2.83
CA ARG A 111 18.73 2.42 -4.04
C ARG A 111 19.04 3.39 -5.15
N VAL A 112 18.47 4.60 -5.13
CA VAL A 112 18.81 5.66 -6.10
C VAL A 112 20.27 6.12 -5.91
N ALA A 113 20.89 5.82 -4.75
CA ALA A 113 22.31 6.07 -4.52
C ALA A 113 23.22 5.19 -5.40
N ASP A 114 22.73 4.05 -5.88
CA ASP A 114 23.40 3.24 -6.90
C ASP A 114 22.81 3.59 -8.27
N VAL A 115 23.49 4.52 -8.95
CA VAL A 115 23.00 5.13 -10.19
C VAL A 115 22.82 4.09 -11.30
N ASP A 116 23.76 3.14 -11.42
CA ASP A 116 23.72 2.13 -12.48
C ASP A 116 22.52 1.19 -12.27
N ASP A 117 22.32 0.71 -11.05
CA ASP A 117 21.16 -0.12 -10.69
C ASP A 117 19.83 0.62 -10.92
N PHE A 118 19.78 1.92 -10.62
CA PHE A 118 18.60 2.75 -10.84
C PHE A 118 18.27 2.93 -12.32
N LEU A 119 19.28 3.21 -13.15
CA LEU A 119 19.12 3.35 -14.61
C LEU A 119 18.68 2.03 -15.25
N ASP A 120 19.26 0.91 -14.82
CA ASP A 120 18.85 -0.43 -15.25
C ASP A 120 17.39 -0.73 -14.87
N ALA A 121 16.98 -0.34 -13.66
CA ALA A 121 15.59 -0.49 -13.21
C ALA A 121 14.63 0.34 -14.07
N LEU A 122 14.95 1.60 -14.36
CA LEU A 122 14.15 2.46 -15.23
C LEU A 122 13.99 1.85 -16.63
N ALA A 123 15.09 1.41 -17.25
CA ALA A 123 15.08 0.82 -18.59
C ALA A 123 14.23 -0.46 -18.64
N ARG A 124 14.35 -1.33 -17.63
CA ARG A 124 13.56 -2.56 -17.54
C ARG A 124 12.06 -2.27 -17.40
N VAL A 125 11.69 -1.29 -16.57
CA VAL A 125 10.28 -0.91 -16.37
C VAL A 125 9.70 -0.29 -17.65
N ALA A 126 10.44 0.63 -18.29
CA ALA A 126 10.05 1.23 -19.57
C ALA A 126 9.85 0.19 -20.69
N ALA A 127 10.65 -0.89 -20.69
CA ALA A 127 10.48 -2.01 -21.62
C ALA A 127 9.27 -2.92 -21.29
N GLY A 128 8.49 -2.59 -20.25
CA GLY A 128 7.34 -3.38 -19.78
C GLY A 128 7.71 -4.50 -18.81
N GLY A 129 8.96 -4.56 -18.34
CA GLY A 129 9.38 -5.45 -17.28
C GLY A 129 8.86 -5.03 -15.91
N THR A 130 9.07 -5.90 -14.92
CA THR A 130 8.73 -5.63 -13.52
C THR A 130 10.01 -5.56 -12.68
N VAL A 131 10.11 -4.55 -11.81
CA VAL A 131 11.21 -4.39 -10.85
C VAL A 131 10.61 -4.15 -9.48
N VAL A 132 10.94 -4.95 -8.48
CA VAL A 132 10.49 -4.75 -7.11
C VAL A 132 11.67 -4.95 -6.19
N ASP A 133 11.95 -3.97 -5.33
CA ASP A 133 13.03 -4.08 -4.36
C ASP A 133 12.79 -5.29 -3.42
N PRO A 134 13.82 -6.10 -3.12
CA PRO A 134 13.69 -7.26 -2.24
C PRO A 134 13.09 -6.94 -0.87
N GLU A 135 13.34 -5.76 -0.32
CA GLU A 135 12.76 -5.33 0.95
C GLU A 135 11.26 -5.06 0.81
N VAL A 136 10.84 -4.45 -0.30
CA VAL A 136 9.41 -4.26 -0.62
C VAL A 136 8.73 -5.62 -0.73
N VAL A 137 9.33 -6.58 -1.44
CA VAL A 137 8.85 -7.97 -1.48
C VAL A 137 8.78 -8.54 -0.07
N ALA A 138 9.86 -8.45 0.70
CA ALA A 138 9.91 -8.99 2.04
C ALA A 138 8.80 -8.43 2.93
N GLN A 139 8.50 -7.13 2.87
CA GLN A 139 7.47 -6.49 3.70
C GLN A 139 6.05 -6.76 3.22
N VAL A 140 5.80 -6.68 1.90
CA VAL A 140 4.51 -7.01 1.28
C VAL A 140 4.13 -8.46 1.57
N PHE A 141 5.09 -9.37 1.44
CA PHE A 141 4.89 -10.79 1.70
C PHE A 141 5.09 -11.18 3.17
N ALA A 142 5.79 -10.41 4.00
CA ALA A 142 5.84 -10.64 5.45
C ALA A 142 4.48 -10.40 6.10
N ARG A 143 3.74 -9.36 5.67
CA ARG A 143 2.34 -9.18 6.05
C ARG A 143 1.40 -10.18 5.38
N SER A 144 1.86 -10.93 4.36
CA SER A 144 1.08 -12.00 3.71
C SER A 144 1.32 -13.36 4.38
N ARG A 145 2.30 -13.45 5.29
CA ARG A 145 2.48 -14.61 6.15
C ARG A 145 1.45 -14.54 7.28
N ARG A 146 0.23 -14.97 6.95
CA ARG A 146 -1.00 -15.11 7.76
C ARG A 146 -1.80 -13.82 7.88
N SER A 147 -3.02 -13.77 7.34
CA SER A 147 -4.03 -12.96 8.02
C SER A 147 -4.05 -13.49 9.45
N THR A 148 -3.80 -12.63 10.44
CA THR A 148 -3.78 -13.08 11.85
C THR A 148 -5.17 -13.63 12.25
N LEU A 149 -6.20 -13.29 11.46
CA LEU A 149 -7.53 -13.87 11.52
C LEU A 149 -7.61 -15.34 11.06
N ASP A 150 -6.72 -15.81 10.18
CA ASP A 150 -6.71 -17.23 9.76
C ASP A 150 -6.30 -18.17 10.89
N ALA A 151 -5.54 -17.66 11.87
CA ALA A 151 -5.22 -18.38 13.09
C ALA A 151 -6.43 -18.53 14.05
N LEU A 152 -7.52 -17.76 13.81
CA LEU A 152 -8.74 -17.86 14.58
C LEU A 152 -9.56 -19.07 14.14
N THR A 153 -9.97 -19.86 15.13
CA THR A 153 -10.96 -20.92 14.97
C THR A 153 -12.31 -20.33 14.56
N PRO A 154 -13.23 -21.13 14.00
CA PRO A 154 -14.57 -20.65 13.64
C PRO A 154 -15.28 -19.94 14.80
N ARG A 155 -15.16 -20.46 16.03
CA ARG A 155 -15.77 -19.83 17.21
C ARG A 155 -15.12 -18.52 17.63
N GLU A 156 -13.81 -18.41 17.47
CA GLU A 156 -13.14 -17.13 17.73
C GLU A 156 -13.53 -16.08 16.68
N ARG A 157 -13.79 -16.47 15.42
CA ARG A 157 -14.33 -15.59 14.38
C ARG A 157 -15.75 -15.12 14.70
N ASP A 158 -16.63 -16.01 15.15
CA ASP A 158 -17.98 -15.64 15.60
C ASP A 158 -17.93 -14.62 16.74
N VAL A 159 -17.05 -14.85 17.72
CA VAL A 159 -16.87 -13.98 18.89
C VAL A 159 -16.35 -12.60 18.45
N ILE A 160 -15.26 -12.51 17.66
CA ILE A 160 -14.70 -11.22 17.23
C ILE A 160 -15.65 -10.45 16.30
N GLY A 161 -16.45 -11.14 15.48
CA GLY A 161 -17.49 -10.51 14.67
C GLY A 161 -18.56 -9.81 15.53
N LEU A 162 -19.03 -10.48 16.60
CA LEU A 162 -19.96 -9.86 17.54
C LEU A 162 -19.31 -8.77 18.40
N MET A 163 -18.00 -8.87 18.69
CA MET A 163 -17.25 -7.77 19.31
C MET A 163 -17.24 -6.53 18.41
N ALA A 164 -17.07 -6.72 17.09
CA ALA A 164 -17.08 -5.65 16.10
C ALA A 164 -18.47 -5.00 15.91
N GLU A 165 -19.56 -5.76 16.15
CA GLU A 165 -20.92 -5.20 16.30
C GLU A 165 -21.11 -4.38 17.60
N GLY A 166 -20.08 -4.25 18.44
CA GLY A 166 -20.15 -3.52 19.72
C GLY A 166 -20.85 -4.29 20.85
N ARG A 167 -21.02 -5.61 20.73
CA ARG A 167 -21.71 -6.42 21.75
C ARG A 167 -20.84 -6.60 23.00
N SER A 168 -21.49 -6.60 24.18
CA SER A 168 -20.85 -6.96 25.45
C SER A 168 -20.63 -8.47 25.55
N ASN A 169 -19.74 -8.93 26.44
CA ASN A 169 -19.49 -10.37 26.61
C ASN A 169 -20.75 -11.15 27.04
N ALA A 170 -21.63 -10.53 27.85
CA ALA A 170 -22.91 -11.12 28.22
C ALA A 170 -23.83 -11.31 27.00
N ALA A 171 -23.96 -10.29 26.15
CA ALA A 171 -24.74 -10.38 24.93
C ALA A 171 -24.17 -11.40 23.92
N ILE A 172 -22.83 -11.53 23.85
CA ILE A 172 -22.16 -12.55 23.03
C ILE A 172 -22.46 -13.95 23.57
N ALA A 173 -22.40 -14.13 24.90
CA ALA A 173 -22.69 -15.39 25.58
C ALA A 173 -24.13 -15.86 25.28
N GLU A 174 -25.09 -14.96 25.40
CA GLU A 174 -26.50 -15.22 25.06
C GLU A 174 -26.67 -15.57 23.58
N ARG A 175 -26.08 -14.78 22.68
CA ARG A 175 -26.26 -14.96 21.23
C ARG A 175 -25.60 -16.23 20.69
N LEU A 176 -24.48 -16.65 21.26
CA LEU A 176 -23.78 -17.88 20.88
C LEU A 176 -24.20 -19.09 21.73
N VAL A 177 -25.08 -18.90 22.71
CA VAL A 177 -25.57 -19.94 23.64
C VAL A 177 -24.41 -20.65 24.35
N ILE A 178 -23.48 -19.87 24.90
CA ILE A 178 -22.31 -20.35 25.67
C ILE A 178 -22.21 -19.59 27.00
N GLY A 179 -21.46 -20.13 27.97
CA GLY A 179 -21.25 -19.45 29.24
C GLY A 179 -20.37 -18.20 29.12
N LEU A 180 -20.60 -17.20 29.97
CA LEU A 180 -19.77 -15.99 30.05
C LEU A 180 -18.25 -16.28 30.20
N PRO A 181 -17.82 -17.24 31.05
CA PRO A 181 -16.40 -17.60 31.13
C PRO A 181 -15.81 -18.16 29.82
N ALA A 182 -16.64 -18.80 28.99
CA ALA A 182 -16.20 -19.30 27.69
C ALA A 182 -15.93 -18.15 26.71
N VAL A 183 -16.77 -17.12 26.72
CA VAL A 183 -16.55 -15.90 25.92
C VAL A 183 -15.25 -15.22 26.33
N GLU A 184 -15.00 -15.05 27.63
CA GLU A 184 -13.76 -14.43 28.14
C GLU A 184 -12.52 -15.23 27.73
N LYS A 185 -12.60 -16.56 27.76
CA LYS A 185 -11.55 -17.45 27.28
C LYS A 185 -11.30 -17.27 25.78
N HIS A 186 -12.36 -17.19 24.97
CA HIS A 186 -12.24 -16.92 23.54
C HIS A 186 -11.63 -15.54 23.27
N VAL A 187 -12.06 -14.50 23.96
CA VAL A 187 -11.49 -13.15 23.84
C VAL A 187 -10.00 -13.16 24.17
N THR A 188 -9.61 -13.81 25.26
CA THR A 188 -8.20 -13.92 25.66
C THR A 188 -7.37 -14.64 24.59
N SER A 189 -7.89 -15.76 24.08
CA SER A 189 -7.26 -16.55 23.01
C SER A 189 -7.12 -15.73 21.72
N ILE A 190 -8.14 -14.96 21.33
CA ILE A 190 -8.11 -14.03 20.20
C ILE A 190 -6.99 -13.00 20.40
N LEU A 191 -6.95 -12.29 21.54
CA LEU A 191 -5.93 -11.27 21.78
C LEU A 191 -4.52 -11.83 21.71
N THR A 192 -4.30 -13.05 22.22
CA THR A 192 -3.01 -13.73 22.13
C THR A 192 -2.66 -14.11 20.69
N LYS A 193 -3.61 -14.66 19.92
CA LYS A 193 -3.39 -15.06 18.51
C LYS A 193 -3.19 -13.88 17.58
N LEU A 194 -3.78 -12.74 17.92
CA LEU A 194 -3.55 -11.47 17.24
C LEU A 194 -2.29 -10.77 17.76
N ASP A 195 -1.48 -11.38 18.63
CA ASP A 195 -0.25 -10.76 19.15
C ASP A 195 -0.49 -9.36 19.75
N LEU A 196 -1.55 -9.24 20.54
CA LEU A 196 -1.91 -8.02 21.27
C LEU A 196 -1.58 -8.26 22.75
N PRO A 197 -0.35 -8.01 23.23
CA PRO A 197 0.01 -8.22 24.64
C PRO A 197 -0.71 -7.24 25.58
N PRO A 198 -0.78 -7.53 26.89
CA PRO A 198 -1.25 -6.57 27.90
C PRO A 198 -0.43 -5.29 27.82
N ASP A 199 -1.11 -4.17 27.60
CA ASP A 199 -0.50 -2.83 27.54
C ASP A 199 -1.37 -1.87 28.36
N ALA A 200 -0.75 -0.88 29.00
CA ALA A 200 -1.45 0.06 29.89
C ALA A 200 -2.01 1.29 29.15
N SER A 201 -1.52 1.56 27.94
CA SER A 201 -1.94 2.69 27.11
C SER A 201 -3.07 2.34 26.14
N ASP A 202 -3.13 1.09 25.66
CA ASP A 202 -4.02 0.71 24.57
C ASP A 202 -5.16 -0.23 24.97
N HIS A 203 -6.36 0.04 24.42
CA HIS A 203 -7.50 -0.88 24.51
C HIS A 203 -7.36 -2.03 23.51
N ARG A 204 -6.70 -3.12 23.92
CA ARG A 204 -6.48 -4.35 23.12
C ARG A 204 -7.73 -4.88 22.41
N ARG A 205 -8.90 -4.78 23.05
CA ARG A 205 -10.18 -5.16 22.44
C ARG A 205 -10.53 -4.31 21.22
N VAL A 206 -10.30 -3.00 21.29
CA VAL A 206 -10.52 -2.07 20.19
C VAL A 206 -9.53 -2.37 19.07
N LEU A 207 -8.25 -2.57 19.40
CA LEU A 207 -7.22 -2.95 18.41
C LEU A 207 -7.58 -4.26 17.68
N ALA A 208 -8.09 -5.26 18.39
CA ALA A 208 -8.56 -6.51 17.79
C ALA A 208 -9.73 -6.28 16.82
N VAL A 209 -10.68 -5.42 17.17
CA VAL A 209 -11.82 -5.07 16.30
C VAL A 209 -11.36 -4.28 15.06
N LEU A 210 -10.44 -3.33 15.21
CA LEU A 210 -9.91 -2.59 14.06
C LEU A 210 -9.24 -3.53 13.05
N ARG A 211 -8.41 -4.47 13.52
CA ARG A 211 -7.80 -5.51 12.66
C ARG A 211 -8.84 -6.41 12.00
N TRP A 212 -9.93 -6.75 12.69
CA TRP A 212 -11.04 -7.50 12.10
C TRP A 212 -11.72 -6.73 10.96
N LEU A 213 -11.93 -5.42 11.11
CA LEU A 213 -12.58 -4.58 10.10
C LEU A 213 -11.69 -4.28 8.89
N GLU A 214 -10.36 -4.31 9.06
CA GLU A 214 -9.39 -4.15 7.97
C GLU A 214 -9.36 -5.36 7.01
N ASP A 215 -9.58 -6.57 7.53
CA ASP A 215 -9.52 -7.84 6.77
C ASP A 215 -10.92 -8.38 6.37
N ALA A 216 -12.01 -7.93 7.01
CA ALA A 216 -13.35 -8.40 6.66
C ALA A 216 -13.76 -7.88 5.27
N PRO A 217 -14.27 -8.73 4.36
CA PRO A 217 -14.87 -8.24 3.13
C PRO A 217 -16.00 -7.28 3.52
N THR A 218 -15.96 -6.07 2.96
CA THR A 218 -17.04 -5.09 3.07
C THR A 218 -18.31 -5.71 2.50
N ASN A 219 -19.05 -6.42 3.33
CA ASN A 219 -20.41 -6.80 3.02
C ASN A 219 -21.19 -5.50 2.90
N GLY A 220 -21.50 -5.16 1.66
CA GLY A 220 -22.19 -3.94 1.29
C GLY A 220 -23.44 -3.76 2.13
N THR A 221 -23.44 -2.69 2.92
CA THR A 221 -24.65 -2.01 3.32
C THR A 221 -24.54 -0.60 2.74
N PRO A 222 -25.43 -0.20 1.82
CA PRO A 222 -25.41 1.14 1.27
C PRO A 222 -25.75 2.13 2.38
N ARG A 223 -24.98 3.22 2.47
CA ARG A 223 -25.45 4.50 3.00
C ARG A 223 -25.46 5.50 1.86
#